data_AF-A0AAD9KST2-F1
#
_entry.id   AF-A0AAD9KST2-F1
#
_cell.length_a   1.000
_cell.length_b   1.000
_cell.length_c   1.000
_cell.angle_alpha   90.00
_cell.angle_beta   90.00
_cell.angle_gamma   90.00
#
_symmetry.space_group_name_H-M   'P 1'
#
loop_
_entity.id
_entity.type
_entity.pdbx_description
1 polymer ?
#
loop_
_entity_poly.entity_id
_entity_poly.type
_entity_poly.pdbx_seq_one_letter_code
_entity_poly.pdbx_strand_id
1 'polypeptide(L)'
;MKQFHHFRFHADSPGVCFVKRTADDEEVAFNILTTTTHAVPRDRPVALQPAGLDNKLYRQIRQYCQEDTRDVMCPHPSVPEGSSTASLKRCWSDSVSDTSVESVVENLRGRGRSRGCGSSHTKPKRGRGHPV
;
A
#
# COMPACT_ATOMS: atom_id res chain seq x y z
N MET A 1 -28.29 1.55 -12.94
CA MET A 1 -28.96 1.69 -11.63
C MET A 1 -27.97 1.25 -10.55
N LYS A 2 -27.73 2.07 -9.51
CA LYS A 2 -26.98 1.64 -8.32
C LYS A 2 -27.92 0.75 -7.51
N GLN A 3 -27.50 -0.46 -7.16
CA GLN A 3 -28.43 -1.53 -6.74
C GLN A 3 -28.42 -1.81 -5.23
N PHE A 4 -27.65 -1.06 -4.46
CA PHE A 4 -27.59 -1.14 -3.00
C PHE A 4 -27.36 0.25 -2.44
N HIS A 5 -28.23 0.68 -1.53
CA HIS A 5 -28.22 2.04 -1.01
C HIS A 5 -27.94 2.09 0.50
N HIS A 6 -28.21 0.99 1.22
CA HIS A 6 -28.07 0.95 2.66
C HIS A 6 -27.10 -0.15 3.06
N PHE A 7 -26.01 0.28 3.72
CA PHE A 7 -25.01 -0.59 4.33
C PHE A 7 -24.93 -0.25 5.81
N ARG A 8 -24.91 -1.26 6.66
CA ARG A 8 -24.79 -1.11 8.11
C ARG A 8 -23.79 -2.11 8.67
N PHE A 9 -23.05 -1.66 9.66
CA PHE A 9 -22.15 -2.48 10.47
C PHE A 9 -22.64 -2.49 11.92
N HIS A 10 -22.37 -3.57 12.63
CA HIS A 10 -22.74 -3.71 14.04
C HIS A 10 -21.53 -4.12 14.86
N ALA A 11 -21.40 -3.58 16.07
CA ALA A 11 -20.30 -3.90 16.98
C ALA A 11 -20.29 -5.38 17.38
N ASP A 12 -21.47 -5.97 17.58
CA ASP A 12 -21.61 -7.39 17.95
C ASP A 12 -21.36 -8.36 16.78
N SER A 13 -21.24 -7.85 15.56
CA SER A 13 -21.03 -8.65 14.34
C SER A 13 -19.87 -8.10 13.52
N PRO A 14 -18.64 -8.12 14.07
CA PRO A 14 -17.47 -7.62 13.37
C PRO A 14 -17.21 -8.45 12.11
N GLY A 15 -16.91 -7.77 11.00
CA GLY A 15 -16.72 -8.43 9.71
C GLY A 15 -18.01 -8.82 9.00
N VAL A 16 -19.18 -8.55 9.56
CA VAL A 16 -20.46 -8.74 8.88
C VAL A 16 -20.99 -7.39 8.40
N CYS A 17 -21.31 -7.32 7.11
CA CYS A 17 -21.98 -6.19 6.50
C CYS A 17 -23.44 -6.55 6.26
N PHE A 18 -24.34 -5.68 6.71
CA PHE A 18 -25.77 -5.79 6.50
C PHE A 18 -26.19 -4.85 5.38
N VAL A 19 -26.90 -5.36 4.37
CA VAL A 19 -27.22 -4.61 3.17
C VAL A 19 -28.67 -4.72 2.78
N LYS A 20 -29.24 -3.58 2.34
CA LYS A 20 -30.55 -3.50 1.71
C LYS A 20 -30.47 -2.81 0.35
N ARG A 21 -31.29 -3.30 -0.58
CA ARG A 21 -31.43 -2.72 -1.92
C ARG A 21 -32.30 -1.46 -1.90
N THR A 22 -33.42 -1.51 -1.21
CA THR A 22 -34.29 -0.36 -0.87
C THR A 22 -34.60 -0.32 0.63
N ALA A 23 -35.33 0.68 1.12
CA ALA A 23 -35.64 0.80 2.55
C ALA A 23 -36.56 -0.34 3.06
N ASP A 24 -37.45 -0.82 2.19
CA ASP A 24 -38.48 -1.82 2.51
C ASP A 24 -38.01 -3.26 2.25
N ASP A 25 -36.88 -3.44 1.57
CA ASP A 25 -36.32 -4.76 1.31
C ASP A 25 -35.77 -5.40 2.59
N GLU A 26 -35.75 -6.74 2.58
CA GLU A 26 -35.12 -7.55 3.63
C GLU A 26 -33.61 -7.25 3.74
N GLU A 27 -33.12 -7.30 4.97
CA GLU A 27 -31.69 -7.09 5.25
C GLU A 27 -30.92 -8.39 5.04
N VAL A 28 -29.94 -8.36 4.14
CA VAL A 28 -29.05 -9.50 3.88
C VAL A 28 -27.71 -9.27 4.55
N ALA A 29 -27.22 -10.27 5.28
CA ALA A 29 -25.90 -10.24 5.91
C ALA A 29 -24.87 -11.00 5.07
N PHE A 30 -23.69 -10.42 4.88
CA PHE A 30 -22.54 -11.13 4.31
C PHE A 30 -21.25 -10.85 5.09
N ASN A 31 -20.41 -11.88 5.20
CA ASN A 31 -19.09 -11.75 5.80
C ASN A 31 -18.12 -11.13 4.79
N ILE A 32 -17.48 -10.02 5.15
CA ILE A 32 -16.50 -9.32 4.32
C ILE A 32 -15.07 -9.78 4.55
N LEU A 33 -14.83 -10.61 5.58
CA LEU A 33 -13.51 -11.11 5.91
C LEU A 33 -13.13 -12.22 4.92
N THR A 34 -11.96 -12.10 4.31
CA THR A 34 -11.43 -13.06 3.33
C THR A 34 -10.98 -14.38 3.94
N THR A 35 -10.78 -14.41 5.26
CA THR A 35 -10.32 -15.58 6.01
C THR A 35 -11.29 -15.85 7.16
N THR A 36 -12.06 -16.93 7.05
CA THR A 36 -13.02 -17.36 8.09
C THR A 36 -12.34 -17.67 9.43
N THR A 37 -11.04 -17.95 9.39
CA THR A 37 -10.24 -18.46 10.51
C THR A 37 -9.63 -17.36 11.40
N HIS A 38 -9.48 -16.13 10.88
CA HIS A 38 -8.92 -15.04 11.67
C HIS A 38 -10.05 -14.26 12.33
N ALA A 39 -10.35 -14.63 13.59
CA ALA A 39 -11.18 -13.81 14.45
C ALA A 39 -10.64 -12.37 14.42
N VAL A 40 -11.51 -11.39 14.15
CA VAL A 40 -11.14 -9.98 14.20
C VAL A 40 -10.54 -9.71 15.58
N PRO A 41 -9.28 -9.25 15.67
CA PRO A 41 -8.68 -8.92 16.96
C PRO A 41 -9.59 -7.96 17.70
N ARG A 42 -10.13 -8.39 18.84
CA ARG A 42 -10.99 -7.55 19.70
C ARG A 42 -10.16 -6.63 20.58
N ASP A 43 -8.92 -7.02 20.81
CA ASP A 43 -7.98 -6.25 21.61
C ASP A 43 -7.45 -5.06 20.82
N ARG A 44 -7.26 -3.94 21.52
CA ARG A 44 -6.58 -2.78 20.96
C ARG A 44 -5.15 -3.20 20.59
N PRO A 45 -4.64 -2.82 19.41
CA PRO A 45 -3.25 -3.03 19.07
C PRO A 45 -2.34 -2.47 20.17
N VAL A 46 -1.27 -3.19 20.50
CA VAL A 46 -0.27 -2.71 21.44
C VAL A 46 0.25 -1.37 20.92
N ALA A 47 0.16 -0.33 21.76
CA ALA A 47 0.66 0.98 21.40
C ALA A 47 2.18 0.90 21.23
N LEU A 48 2.65 1.03 20.00
CA LEU A 48 4.08 1.14 19.72
C LEU A 48 4.54 2.52 20.19
N GLN A 49 5.49 2.54 21.13
CA GLN A 49 6.19 3.77 21.44
C GLN A 49 7.14 4.08 20.27
N PRO A 50 7.02 5.26 19.63
CA PRO A 50 7.94 5.62 18.57
C PRO A 50 9.35 5.63 19.12
N ALA A 51 10.30 5.08 18.37
CA ALA A 51 11.70 5.24 18.71
C ALA A 51 12.04 6.74 18.72
N GLY A 52 12.65 7.20 19.82
CA GLY A 52 13.19 8.56 19.91
C GLY A 52 14.22 8.83 18.82
N LEU A 53 14.54 10.11 18.60
CA LEU A 53 15.48 10.50 17.54
C LEU A 53 16.87 9.90 17.74
N ASP A 54 17.63 9.74 16.66
CA ASP A 54 19.06 9.48 16.79
C ASP A 54 19.75 10.69 17.45
N ASN A 55 20.75 10.42 18.30
CA ASN A 55 21.47 11.44 19.07
C ASN A 55 22.04 12.54 18.16
N LYS A 56 22.57 12.16 16.99
CA LYS A 56 23.11 13.11 16.01
C LYS A 56 22.02 14.02 15.46
N LEU A 57 20.89 13.44 15.06
CA LEU A 57 19.79 14.18 14.46
C LEU A 57 19.13 15.11 15.48
N TYR A 58 18.91 14.62 16.71
CA TYR A 58 18.36 15.39 17.82
C TYR A 58 19.14 16.70 18.06
N ARG A 59 20.47 16.61 18.18
CA ARG A 59 21.34 17.77 18.40
C ARG A 59 21.31 18.77 17.24
N GLN A 60 21.18 18.29 16.00
CA GLN A 60 21.19 19.14 14.82
C GLN A 60 19.89 19.92 14.64
N ILE A 61 18.74 19.30 14.93
CA ILE A 61 17.44 19.89 14.57
C ILE A 61 16.70 20.54 15.73
N ARG A 62 16.98 20.15 16.99
CA ARG A 62 16.21 20.59 18.17
C ARG A 62 16.16 22.10 18.36
N GLN A 63 17.25 22.80 18.04
CA GLN A 63 17.31 24.27 18.16
C GLN A 63 16.36 25.00 17.21
N TYR A 64 15.92 24.34 16.13
CA TYR A 64 14.99 24.91 15.15
C TYR A 64 13.52 24.60 15.49
N CYS A 65 13.26 23.78 16.51
CA CYS A 65 11.91 23.49 16.97
C CYS A 65 11.41 24.59 17.91
N GLN A 66 10.14 25.00 17.74
CA GLN A 66 9.49 25.96 18.62
C GLN A 66 9.43 25.43 20.06
N GLU A 67 9.63 26.30 21.05
CA GLU A 67 9.74 25.94 22.46
C GLU A 67 8.56 25.10 22.96
N ASP A 68 7.34 25.55 22.67
CA ASP A 68 6.11 24.91 23.14
C ASP A 68 5.84 23.53 22.52
N THR A 69 6.45 23.23 21.37
CA THR A 69 6.25 21.97 20.63
C THR A 69 7.53 21.15 20.49
N ARG A 70 8.62 21.59 21.12
CA ARG A 70 9.97 21.07 20.93
C ARG A 70 10.08 19.58 21.23
N ASP A 71 9.49 19.13 22.32
CA ASP A 71 9.55 17.73 22.74
C ASP A 71 8.58 16.81 21.99
N VAL A 72 7.55 17.38 21.34
CA VAL A 72 6.63 16.65 20.46
C VAL A 72 7.27 16.45 19.08
N MET A 73 7.90 17.49 18.55
CA MET A 73 8.52 17.48 17.22
C MET A 73 9.92 16.86 17.20
N CYS A 74 10.70 17.04 18.28
CA CYS A 74 12.06 16.54 18.44
C CYS A 74 12.20 15.81 19.80
N PRO A 75 11.59 14.62 19.92
CA PRO A 75 11.65 13.83 21.14
C PRO A 75 13.07 13.42 21.49
N HIS A 76 13.30 13.18 22.78
CA HIS A 76 14.59 12.75 23.31
C HIS A 76 15.07 11.44 22.66
N PRO A 77 16.40 11.26 22.54
CA PRO A 77 16.96 10.07 21.92
C PRO A 77 16.64 8.80 22.72
N SER A 78 16.35 7.71 22.01
CA SER A 78 15.98 6.42 22.61
C SER A 78 17.17 5.66 23.20
N VAL A 79 18.40 6.08 22.87
CA VAL A 79 19.64 5.42 23.27
C VAL A 79 20.51 6.39 24.06
N PRO A 80 20.92 6.06 25.30
CA PRO A 80 21.77 6.93 26.11
C PRO A 80 23.12 7.14 25.42
N GLU A 81 23.61 8.37 25.47
CA GLU A 81 24.89 8.75 24.87
C GLU A 81 26.03 7.91 25.46
N GLY A 82 26.66 7.06 24.64
CA GLY A 82 27.78 6.22 25.05
C GLY A 82 27.69 4.75 24.65
N SER A 83 26.54 4.24 24.20
CA SER A 83 26.50 2.91 23.60
C SER A 83 27.01 2.98 22.16
N SER A 84 28.30 2.73 21.97
CA SER A 84 28.92 2.59 20.66
C SER A 84 28.09 1.67 19.76
N THR A 85 27.75 2.17 18.58
CA THR A 85 27.02 1.49 17.51
C THR A 85 27.90 0.42 16.85
N ALA A 86 28.25 -0.62 17.58
CA ALA A 86 28.93 -1.80 17.04
C ALA A 86 27.99 -3.01 17.02
N SER A 87 26.74 -2.87 16.55
CA SER A 87 25.94 -4.04 16.14
C SER A 87 24.67 -3.79 15.33
N LEU A 88 24.50 -2.64 14.66
CA LEU A 88 23.43 -2.52 13.67
C LEU A 88 23.95 -2.87 12.26
N LYS A 89 24.44 -4.11 12.13
CA LYS A 89 24.50 -4.76 10.82
C LYS A 89 23.09 -5.28 10.51
N ARG A 90 22.42 -4.56 9.61
CA ARG A 90 21.53 -5.06 8.56
C ARG A 90 20.34 -5.96 8.99
N CYS A 91 19.19 -5.33 9.22
CA CYS A 91 17.88 -5.97 9.08
C CYS A 91 16.96 -5.16 8.17
N TRP A 92 17.42 -4.91 6.94
CA TRP A 92 16.51 -4.86 5.80
C TRP A 92 17.14 -5.73 4.73
N SER A 93 16.92 -7.03 4.86
CA SER A 93 16.99 -7.93 3.71
C SER A 93 15.56 -8.13 3.27
N ASP A 94 15.28 -7.66 2.06
CA ASP A 94 14.09 -8.01 1.29
C ASP A 94 13.85 -9.51 1.38
N SER A 95 12.78 -9.90 2.09
CA SER A 95 12.19 -11.22 1.95
C SER A 95 10.88 -11.05 1.18
N VAL A 96 11.03 -10.78 -0.11
CA VAL A 96 10.01 -11.18 -1.08
C VAL A 96 10.19 -12.67 -1.31
N SER A 97 9.50 -13.50 -0.52
CA SER A 97 9.30 -14.89 -0.89
C SER A 97 8.25 -14.93 -1.98
N ASP A 98 8.73 -14.95 -3.22
CA ASP A 98 7.98 -15.30 -4.42
C ASP A 98 7.56 -16.77 -4.31
N THR A 99 6.34 -17.03 -3.83
CA THR A 99 5.73 -18.35 -3.95
C THR A 99 4.96 -18.40 -5.26
N SER A 100 5.66 -18.89 -6.29
CA SER A 100 5.08 -19.41 -7.52
C SER A 100 4.09 -20.53 -7.18
N VAL A 101 2.79 -20.27 -7.36
CA VAL A 101 1.80 -21.33 -7.56
C VAL A 101 1.79 -21.68 -9.04
N GLU A 102 2.48 -22.76 -9.40
CA GLU A 102 2.30 -23.39 -10.71
C GLU A 102 0.88 -23.93 -10.81
N SER A 103 0.01 -23.22 -11.52
CA SER A 103 -1.20 -23.78 -12.10
C SER A 103 -0.98 -24.03 -13.59
N VAL A 104 -0.99 -25.32 -13.93
CA VAL A 104 -1.05 -25.92 -15.26
C VAL A 104 -1.99 -25.16 -16.21
N VAL A 105 -1.44 -24.65 -17.32
CA VAL A 105 -2.13 -24.56 -18.62
C VAL A 105 -1.11 -24.43 -19.75
N GLU A 106 -0.77 -25.59 -20.32
CA GLU A 106 -0.81 -25.91 -21.75
C GLU A 106 -0.34 -24.86 -22.79
N ASN A 107 0.79 -25.19 -23.42
CA ASN A 107 1.14 -25.03 -24.84
C ASN A 107 0.70 -23.76 -25.58
N LEU A 108 1.64 -22.85 -25.88
CA LEU A 108 1.80 -22.30 -27.25
C LEU A 108 3.26 -21.82 -27.46
N ARG A 109 3.99 -22.52 -28.33
CA ARG A 109 5.31 -22.10 -28.83
C ARG A 109 5.14 -20.91 -29.78
N GLY A 110 5.68 -19.74 -29.42
CA GLY A 110 5.73 -18.55 -30.28
C GLY A 110 7.16 -18.06 -30.50
N ARG A 111 7.62 -18.10 -31.76
CA ARG A 111 8.99 -17.81 -32.22
C ARG A 111 9.44 -16.37 -31.96
N GLY A 112 10.75 -16.23 -31.76
CA GLY A 112 11.44 -15.00 -31.37
C GLY A 112 11.26 -13.80 -32.31
N ARG A 113 11.47 -12.61 -31.75
CA ARG A 113 11.45 -11.34 -32.47
C ARG A 113 12.88 -10.89 -32.76
N SER A 114 13.26 -10.97 -34.03
CA SER A 114 14.47 -10.36 -34.56
C SER A 114 14.41 -8.83 -34.47
N ARG A 115 15.51 -8.20 -34.03
CA ARG A 115 15.71 -6.75 -34.09
C ARG A 115 15.88 -6.32 -35.55
N GLY A 116 14.96 -5.51 -36.06
CA GLY A 116 15.09 -4.86 -37.36
C GLY A 116 15.30 -3.36 -37.19
N CYS A 117 16.50 -2.88 -37.52
CA CYS A 117 16.76 -1.46 -37.78
C CYS A 117 16.39 -1.20 -39.25
N GLY A 118 15.57 -0.19 -39.50
CA GLY A 118 15.14 0.18 -40.85
C GLY A 118 15.04 1.69 -40.96
N SER A 119 16.13 2.30 -41.39
CA SER A 119 16.19 3.70 -41.83
C SER A 119 15.80 3.75 -43.31
N SER A 120 14.83 4.59 -43.68
CA SER A 120 14.78 5.17 -45.03
C SER A 120 13.88 6.41 -45.08
N HIS A 121 14.48 7.47 -45.60
CA HIS A 121 13.86 8.68 -46.10
C HIS A 121 12.87 8.38 -47.25
N THR A 122 11.80 9.17 -47.37
CA THR A 122 11.44 9.90 -48.62
C THR A 122 10.36 10.96 -48.37
N LYS A 123 10.36 11.97 -49.23
CA LYS A 123 9.76 13.32 -49.16
C LYS A 123 8.26 13.37 -49.56
N PRO A 124 7.57 14.53 -49.35
CA PRO A 124 6.11 14.64 -49.35
C PRO A 124 5.50 14.91 -50.73
N LYS A 125 4.20 14.60 -50.90
CA LYS A 125 3.38 15.08 -52.02
C LYS A 125 2.15 15.85 -51.53
N ARG A 126 1.97 17.04 -52.12
CA ARG A 126 0.84 17.97 -51.98
C ARG A 126 -0.32 17.57 -52.90
N GLY A 127 -1.54 18.00 -52.56
CA GLY A 127 -2.70 18.13 -53.45
C GLY A 127 -4.00 18.06 -52.65
N ARG A 128 -4.61 19.19 -52.21
CA ARG A 128 -5.62 20.03 -52.90
C ARG A 128 -6.79 19.26 -53.51
N GLY A 129 -7.99 19.54 -53.00
CA GLY A 129 -9.27 19.23 -53.64
C GLY A 129 -10.47 19.34 -52.70
N HIS A 130 -10.97 20.56 -52.47
CA HIS A 130 -12.39 20.80 -52.18
C HIS A 130 -13.16 20.65 -53.49
N PRO A 131 -14.43 20.22 -53.43
CA PRO A 131 -15.45 21.15 -53.93
C PRO A 131 -16.75 21.16 -53.11
N VAL A 132 -17.38 22.35 -53.22
CA VAL A 132 -18.78 22.80 -53.01
C VAL A 132 -19.81 21.86 -52.39
#